data_AF-A0A8J1VSE0-F1
#
_entry.id   AF-A0A8J1VSE0-F1
#
_cell.length_a   1.000
_cell.length_b   1.000
_cell.length_c   1.000
_cell.angle_alpha   90.00
_cell.angle_beta   90.00
_cell.angle_gamma   90.00
#
_symmetry.space_group_name_H-M   'P 1'
#
loop_
_entity.id
_entity.type
_entity.pdbx_description
1 polymer ?
#
loop_
_entity_poly.entity_id
_entity_poly.type
_entity_poly.pdbx_seq_one_letter_code
_entity_poly.pdbx_strand_id
1 'polypeptide(L)'
;MSTDGPNGHDQDSLQSPGAGPSRRSEDEDRELFLRRRKDYIELDQSVESSTELLTSLASYLSTFQHDLSAVSGQISDLQQRSADIEGQLRGRRTILPPLNALLSDITLAPPFVLTIRDTQPAQNPDVWLDAIAQLEEKITAVTSRSKVRAAHEMQGAIEGLRIKALTQLPPFLLSLIKPLRSASTGLSTNLAVLQTSLLLKYQPFYAFLYRQSPRLAKRVERGYVNAARAYYETGMRRYARALGQIKSRTVEKSDLIGIVSSEAAQAVLSKTPTGVKQAYERLRYAEMDMEGEVGVVLAYMADDKDYQAAPREAPRTREGTPTDAMSEVGGSRVAENDPMKEAERLWHEVLDPALDYCSAFFTSAINPPPPAVPLLTLIRLNDHLIMTADSRGALPLIAYLQGWKLAMWPVYRKEMDAHVESLRVLADQAEGKGFIGLVKGVKDGAIGRLCLF
;
A
#
# COMPACT_ATOMS: atom_id res chain seq x y z
N MET A 1 -90.79 28.77 -6.59
CA MET A 1 -90.85 28.82 -8.07
C MET A 1 -91.53 27.52 -8.48
N SER A 2 -92.85 27.39 -8.40
CA SER A 2 -93.90 28.02 -9.24
C SER A 2 -93.65 27.66 -10.70
N THR A 3 -94.51 26.94 -11.42
CA THR A 3 -95.92 27.24 -11.77
C THR A 3 -96.66 25.95 -12.23
N ASP A 4 -97.84 25.65 -11.70
CA ASP A 4 -99.21 25.80 -12.29
C ASP A 4 -99.71 24.63 -13.16
N GLY A 5 -100.96 24.22 -12.86
CA GLY A 5 -101.75 23.22 -13.59
C GLY A 5 -102.37 23.78 -14.90
N PRO A 6 -103.50 23.22 -15.39
CA PRO A 6 -104.74 23.24 -14.59
C PRO A 6 -105.68 22.01 -14.72
N ASN A 7 -106.62 21.99 -13.78
CA ASN A 7 -107.89 21.26 -13.78
C ASN A 7 -108.72 21.52 -15.05
N GLY A 8 -109.44 20.48 -15.50
CA GLY A 8 -110.63 20.58 -16.34
C GLY A 8 -111.74 19.71 -15.74
N HIS A 9 -112.64 20.37 -15.01
CA HIS A 9 -113.95 19.85 -14.62
C HIS A 9 -114.87 20.01 -15.83
N ASP A 10 -115.53 18.95 -16.27
CA ASP A 10 -116.81 19.06 -16.98
C ASP A 10 -117.72 17.94 -16.48
N GLN A 11 -118.64 18.33 -15.59
CA GLN A 11 -119.89 17.60 -15.37
C GLN A 11 -120.81 17.98 -16.52
N ASP A 12 -121.30 17.00 -17.28
CA ASP A 12 -122.48 17.24 -18.09
C ASP A 12 -123.48 16.10 -17.97
N SER A 13 -124.72 16.52 -18.03
CA SER A 13 -125.87 15.93 -17.35
C SER A 13 -126.61 14.91 -18.21
N LEU A 14 -127.26 13.96 -17.55
CA LEU A 14 -128.25 13.05 -18.14
C LEU A 14 -129.39 13.81 -18.84
N GLN A 15 -129.66 13.49 -20.11
CA GLN A 15 -131.00 13.44 -20.69
C GLN A 15 -131.09 12.31 -21.74
N SER A 16 -132.18 11.55 -21.67
CA SER A 16 -132.55 10.33 -22.42
C SER A 16 -133.23 10.69 -23.78
N PRO A 17 -133.79 9.74 -24.56
CA PRO A 17 -133.20 8.66 -25.35
C PRO A 17 -133.56 8.75 -26.86
N GLY A 18 -132.82 8.07 -27.73
CA GLY A 18 -133.24 7.93 -29.13
C GLY A 18 -132.50 6.85 -29.91
N ALA A 19 -133.23 5.79 -30.26
CA ALA A 19 -132.97 4.81 -31.33
C ALA A 19 -131.64 4.03 -31.28
N GLY A 20 -131.70 2.81 -30.75
CA GLY A 20 -130.61 1.84 -30.87
C GLY A 20 -130.48 1.25 -32.28
N PRO A 21 -129.29 0.73 -32.63
CA PRO A 21 -129.17 -0.40 -33.54
C PRO A 21 -129.22 -1.70 -32.73
N SER A 22 -130.13 -2.57 -33.16
CA SER A 22 -130.23 -4.02 -32.91
C SER A 22 -129.51 -4.61 -31.69
N ARG A 23 -130.26 -4.75 -30.58
CA ARG A 23 -129.96 -5.74 -29.52
C ARG A 23 -129.61 -7.12 -30.09
N ARG A 24 -130.12 -7.50 -31.27
CA ARG A 24 -129.79 -8.78 -31.94
C ARG A 24 -128.30 -8.91 -32.33
N SER A 25 -127.61 -7.85 -32.77
CA SER A 25 -126.18 -7.98 -33.11
C SER A 25 -125.31 -7.96 -31.87
N GLU A 26 -125.67 -7.17 -30.85
CA GLU A 26 -125.00 -7.22 -29.54
C GLU A 26 -125.20 -8.58 -28.84
N ASP A 27 -126.38 -9.18 -28.99
CA ASP A 27 -126.69 -10.49 -28.43
C ASP A 27 -126.01 -11.62 -29.24
N GLU A 28 -125.89 -11.51 -30.57
CA GLU A 28 -125.12 -12.44 -31.42
C GLU A 28 -123.61 -12.33 -31.18
N ASP A 29 -123.07 -11.12 -31.04
CA ASP A 29 -121.67 -10.89 -30.67
C ASP A 29 -121.37 -11.34 -29.24
N ARG A 30 -122.32 -11.15 -28.31
CA ARG A 30 -122.25 -11.72 -26.95
C ARG A 30 -122.29 -13.25 -26.98
N GLU A 31 -123.15 -13.86 -27.78
CA GLU A 31 -123.19 -15.32 -27.92
C GLU A 31 -121.89 -15.86 -28.53
N LEU A 32 -121.34 -15.21 -29.56
CA LEU A 32 -120.04 -15.55 -30.15
C LEU A 32 -118.89 -15.39 -29.14
N PHE A 33 -118.91 -14.33 -28.34
CA PHE A 33 -117.97 -14.08 -27.26
C PHE A 33 -118.09 -15.12 -26.15
N LEU A 34 -119.31 -15.51 -25.76
CA LEU A 34 -119.57 -16.56 -24.77
C LEU A 34 -119.18 -17.96 -25.27
N ARG A 35 -119.30 -18.21 -26.58
CA ARG A 35 -118.93 -19.48 -27.22
C ARG A 35 -117.42 -19.67 -27.31
N ARG A 36 -116.67 -18.59 -27.63
CA ARG A 36 -115.20 -18.54 -27.62
C ARG A 36 -114.59 -18.15 -26.27
N ARG A 37 -115.41 -17.92 -25.24
CA ARG A 37 -114.99 -17.54 -23.89
C ARG A 37 -113.96 -18.51 -23.31
N LYS A 38 -114.10 -19.80 -23.58
CA LYS A 38 -113.13 -20.82 -23.12
C LYS A 38 -111.77 -20.57 -23.76
N ASP A 39 -111.71 -20.39 -25.07
CA ASP A 39 -110.49 -20.10 -25.81
C ASP A 39 -109.85 -18.77 -25.37
N TYR A 40 -110.67 -17.75 -25.07
CA TYR A 40 -110.18 -16.48 -24.51
C TYR A 40 -109.61 -16.63 -23.10
N ILE A 41 -110.24 -17.43 -22.23
CA ILE A 41 -109.72 -17.72 -20.87
C ILE A 41 -108.44 -18.55 -20.96
N GLU A 42 -108.36 -19.50 -21.89
CA GLU A 42 -107.18 -20.34 -22.09
C GLU A 42 -106.01 -19.53 -22.68
N LEU A 43 -106.30 -18.59 -23.58
CA LEU A 43 -105.33 -17.62 -24.08
C LEU A 43 -104.89 -16.65 -22.98
N ASP A 44 -105.81 -16.17 -22.15
CA ASP A 44 -105.50 -15.29 -21.01
C ASP A 44 -104.59 -16.03 -20.02
N GLN A 45 -104.88 -17.29 -19.68
CA GLN A 45 -103.99 -18.14 -18.87
C GLN A 45 -102.62 -18.38 -19.54
N SER A 46 -102.57 -18.53 -20.86
CA SER A 46 -101.31 -18.66 -21.61
C SER A 46 -100.52 -17.35 -21.65
N VAL A 47 -101.20 -16.21 -21.73
CA VAL A 47 -100.58 -14.87 -21.68
C VAL A 47 -100.10 -14.60 -20.26
N GLU A 48 -100.89 -14.93 -19.25
CA GLU A 48 -100.57 -14.74 -17.84
C GLU A 48 -99.35 -15.59 -17.45
N SER A 49 -99.31 -16.88 -17.84
CA SER A 49 -98.12 -17.72 -17.65
C SER A 49 -96.89 -17.22 -18.43
N SER A 50 -97.07 -16.69 -19.66
CA SER A 50 -95.99 -16.06 -20.40
C SER A 50 -95.49 -14.78 -19.73
N THR A 51 -96.38 -14.00 -19.12
CA THR A 51 -96.03 -12.80 -18.36
C THR A 51 -95.36 -13.13 -17.03
N GLU A 52 -95.76 -14.21 -16.35
CA GLU A 52 -95.06 -14.72 -15.17
C GLU A 52 -93.64 -15.19 -15.55
N LEU A 53 -93.49 -15.91 -16.65
CA LEU A 53 -92.16 -16.31 -17.16
C LEU A 53 -91.31 -15.08 -17.52
N LEU A 54 -91.86 -14.09 -18.20
CA LEU A 54 -91.19 -12.82 -18.49
C LEU A 54 -90.83 -12.05 -17.22
N THR A 55 -91.69 -12.06 -16.21
CA THR A 55 -91.44 -11.42 -14.90
C THR A 55 -90.32 -12.16 -14.16
N SER A 56 -90.29 -13.49 -14.23
CA SER A 56 -89.19 -14.30 -13.69
C SER A 56 -87.88 -14.01 -14.42
N LEU A 57 -87.90 -13.90 -15.76
CA LEU A 57 -86.72 -13.61 -16.55
C LEU A 57 -86.23 -12.19 -16.29
N ALA A 58 -87.14 -11.22 -16.14
CA ALA A 58 -86.82 -9.86 -15.75
C ALA A 58 -86.23 -9.79 -14.34
N SER A 59 -86.74 -10.56 -13.38
CA SER A 59 -86.17 -10.61 -12.02
C SER A 59 -84.80 -11.29 -12.01
N TYR A 60 -84.61 -12.37 -12.78
CA TYR A 60 -83.30 -13.00 -12.97
C TYR A 60 -82.30 -12.04 -13.62
N LEU A 61 -82.70 -11.31 -14.67
CA LEU A 61 -81.85 -10.31 -15.31
C LEU A 61 -81.50 -9.16 -14.37
N SER A 62 -82.46 -8.68 -13.57
CA SER A 62 -82.22 -7.64 -12.58
C SER A 62 -81.27 -8.11 -11.48
N THR A 63 -81.41 -9.36 -11.02
CA THR A 63 -80.51 -9.94 -10.03
C THR A 63 -79.12 -10.15 -10.62
N PHE A 64 -79.04 -10.67 -11.85
CA PHE A 64 -77.79 -10.85 -12.58
C PHE A 64 -77.06 -9.51 -12.83
N GLN A 65 -77.79 -8.46 -13.21
CA GLN A 65 -77.23 -7.11 -13.35
C GLN A 65 -76.72 -6.58 -12.01
N HIS A 66 -77.46 -6.80 -10.92
CA HIS A 66 -77.03 -6.37 -9.60
C HIS A 66 -75.77 -7.12 -9.15
N ASP A 67 -75.72 -8.43 -9.35
CA ASP A 67 -74.55 -9.26 -9.06
C ASP A 67 -73.35 -8.85 -9.90
N LEU A 68 -73.53 -8.56 -11.20
CA LEU A 68 -72.44 -8.12 -12.07
C LEU A 68 -71.92 -6.73 -11.69
N SER A 69 -72.81 -5.83 -11.24
CA SER A 69 -72.43 -4.53 -10.67
C SER A 69 -71.68 -4.69 -9.35
N ALA A 70 -72.12 -5.61 -8.48
CA ALA A 70 -71.47 -5.88 -7.20
C ALA A 70 -70.08 -6.50 -7.40
N VAL A 71 -69.97 -7.49 -8.29
CA VAL A 71 -68.69 -8.12 -8.66
C VAL A 71 -67.76 -7.12 -9.33
N SER A 72 -68.27 -6.27 -10.23
CA SER A 72 -67.46 -5.21 -10.86
C SER A 72 -66.95 -4.19 -9.83
N GLY A 73 -67.78 -3.85 -8.84
CA GLY A 73 -67.37 -3.03 -7.70
C GLY A 73 -66.27 -3.68 -6.87
N GLN A 74 -66.43 -4.97 -6.51
CA GLN A 74 -65.41 -5.72 -5.78
C GLN A 74 -64.10 -5.87 -6.56
N ILE A 75 -64.17 -6.09 -7.87
CA ILE A 75 -63.00 -6.15 -8.75
C ILE A 75 -62.29 -4.79 -8.78
N SER A 76 -63.04 -3.69 -8.89
CA SER A 76 -62.49 -2.34 -8.85
C SER A 76 -61.81 -2.06 -7.50
N ASP A 77 -62.45 -2.42 -6.38
CA ASP A 77 -61.88 -2.28 -5.05
C ASP A 77 -60.60 -3.11 -4.89
N LEU A 78 -60.57 -4.33 -5.44
CA LEU A 78 -59.40 -5.20 -5.39
C LEU A 78 -58.27 -4.66 -6.27
N GLN A 79 -58.58 -4.11 -7.45
CA GLN A 79 -57.61 -3.43 -8.31
C GLN A 79 -57.03 -2.20 -7.63
N GLN A 80 -57.86 -1.38 -6.98
CA GLN A 80 -57.41 -0.22 -6.23
C GLN A 80 -56.48 -0.63 -5.08
N ARG A 81 -56.87 -1.64 -4.28
CA ARG A 81 -56.00 -2.19 -3.22
C ARG A 81 -54.70 -2.74 -3.76
N SER A 82 -54.74 -3.43 -4.91
CA SER A 82 -53.52 -3.95 -5.55
C SER A 82 -52.59 -2.80 -5.98
N ALA A 83 -53.13 -1.73 -6.57
CA ALA A 83 -52.37 -0.56 -6.96
C ALA A 83 -51.76 0.17 -5.75
N ASP A 84 -52.51 0.29 -4.66
CA ASP A 84 -52.02 0.86 -3.39
C ASP A 84 -50.87 0.03 -2.80
N ILE A 85 -51.01 -1.30 -2.78
CA ILE A 85 -49.95 -2.22 -2.32
C ILE A 85 -48.72 -2.11 -3.22
N GLU A 86 -48.88 -2.05 -4.54
CA GLU A 86 -47.76 -1.83 -5.46
C GLU A 86 -47.07 -0.48 -5.25
N GLY A 87 -47.84 0.57 -4.95
CA GLY A 87 -47.31 1.88 -4.56
C GLY A 87 -46.44 1.79 -3.30
N GLN A 88 -46.95 1.13 -2.26
CA GLN A 88 -46.20 0.90 -1.02
C GLN A 88 -44.96 0.04 -1.25
N LEU A 89 -45.05 -0.99 -2.08
CA LEU A 89 -43.94 -1.89 -2.39
C LEU A 89 -42.83 -1.16 -3.16
N ARG A 90 -43.18 -0.32 -4.15
CA ARG A 90 -42.23 0.54 -4.87
C ARG A 90 -41.54 1.53 -3.93
N GLY A 91 -42.30 2.17 -3.04
CA GLY A 91 -41.74 3.07 -2.03
C GLY A 91 -40.73 2.35 -1.14
N ARG A 92 -41.09 1.19 -0.58
CA ARG A 92 -40.19 0.36 0.25
C ARG A 92 -38.96 -0.12 -0.51
N ARG A 93 -39.12 -0.57 -1.75
CA ARG A 93 -37.99 -1.04 -2.58
C ARG A 93 -36.99 0.07 -2.89
N THR A 94 -37.44 1.32 -2.96
CA THR A 94 -36.58 2.48 -3.19
C THR A 94 -35.85 2.90 -1.91
N ILE A 95 -36.51 2.80 -0.75
CA ILE A 95 -35.95 3.25 0.54
C ILE A 95 -35.08 2.18 1.21
N LEU A 96 -35.35 0.89 0.99
CA LEU A 96 -34.62 -0.22 1.62
C LEU A 96 -33.11 -0.19 1.33
N PRO A 97 -32.63 0.00 0.08
CA PRO A 97 -31.19 0.02 -0.19
C PRO A 97 -30.41 1.10 0.57
N PRO A 98 -30.79 2.40 0.54
CA PRO A 98 -30.05 3.42 1.28
C PRO A 98 -30.18 3.26 2.80
N LEU A 99 -31.31 2.76 3.30
CA LEU A 99 -31.50 2.51 4.73
C LEU A 99 -30.64 1.32 5.19
N ASN A 100 -30.54 0.27 4.40
CA ASN A 100 -29.69 -0.88 4.69
C ASN A 100 -28.20 -0.49 4.64
N ALA A 101 -27.79 0.34 3.67
CA ALA A 101 -26.44 0.91 3.64
C ALA A 101 -26.15 1.78 4.87
N LEU A 102 -27.12 2.60 5.31
CA LEU A 102 -26.96 3.39 6.53
C LEU A 102 -26.84 2.49 7.78
N LEU A 103 -27.61 1.41 7.83
CA LEU A 103 -27.57 0.47 8.94
C LEU A 103 -26.25 -0.32 8.96
N SER A 104 -25.76 -0.79 7.82
CA SER A 104 -24.45 -1.45 7.75
C SER A 104 -23.33 -0.52 8.19
N ASP A 105 -23.40 0.76 7.85
CA ASP A 105 -22.34 1.72 8.14
C ASP A 105 -22.29 2.15 9.62
N ILE A 106 -23.44 2.24 10.29
CA ILE A 106 -23.52 2.69 11.70
C ILE A 106 -23.43 1.51 12.68
N THR A 107 -23.85 0.31 12.28
CA THR A 107 -23.80 -0.86 13.17
C THR A 107 -22.37 -1.35 13.37
N LEU A 108 -22.05 -1.68 14.62
CA LEU A 108 -20.81 -2.33 15.00
C LEU A 108 -21.10 -3.79 15.28
N ALA A 109 -20.43 -4.70 14.57
CA ALA A 109 -20.56 -6.12 14.83
C ALA A 109 -20.04 -6.43 16.25
N PRO A 110 -20.80 -7.13 17.11
CA PRO A 110 -20.32 -7.55 18.43
C PRO A 110 -18.95 -8.26 18.43
N PRO A 111 -18.65 -9.21 17.50
CA PRO A 111 -17.34 -9.86 17.49
C PRO A 111 -16.20 -8.85 17.29
N PHE A 112 -16.37 -7.87 16.40
CA PHE A 112 -15.38 -6.82 16.14
C PHE A 112 -15.08 -5.99 17.40
N VAL A 113 -16.11 -5.59 18.14
CA VAL A 113 -15.98 -4.84 19.40
C VAL A 113 -15.22 -5.66 20.44
N LEU A 114 -15.58 -6.94 20.58
CA LEU A 114 -14.92 -7.86 21.52
C LEU A 114 -13.45 -8.09 21.15
N THR A 115 -13.13 -8.21 19.87
CA THR A 115 -11.75 -8.34 19.40
C THR A 115 -10.90 -7.16 19.85
N ILE A 116 -11.32 -5.92 19.59
CA ILE A 116 -10.54 -4.73 19.97
C ILE A 116 -10.47 -4.55 21.50
N ARG A 117 -11.54 -4.91 22.21
CA ARG A 117 -11.62 -4.72 23.66
C ARG A 117 -10.78 -5.74 24.45
N ASP A 118 -10.92 -7.02 24.09
CA ASP A 118 -10.49 -8.14 24.93
C ASP A 118 -9.18 -8.78 24.42
N THR A 119 -8.80 -8.57 23.16
CA THR A 119 -7.56 -9.14 22.60
C THR A 119 -6.44 -8.09 22.52
N GLN A 120 -5.21 -8.55 22.24
CA GLN A 120 -4.05 -7.69 22.04
C GLN A 120 -3.45 -7.92 20.65
N PRO A 121 -2.88 -6.88 19.98
CA PRO A 121 -2.25 -7.02 18.67
C PRO A 121 -1.13 -8.06 18.63
N ALA A 122 -0.45 -8.28 19.76
CA ALA A 122 0.64 -9.24 19.87
C ALA A 122 0.19 -10.72 19.78
N GLN A 123 -1.07 -11.01 20.08
CA GLN A 123 -1.59 -12.39 20.08
C GLN A 123 -2.13 -12.79 18.71
N ASN A 124 -2.87 -11.90 18.05
CA ASN A 124 -3.53 -12.15 16.76
C ASN A 124 -3.36 -10.94 15.81
N PRO A 125 -2.17 -10.73 15.23
CA PRO A 125 -1.89 -9.55 14.42
C PRO A 125 -2.74 -9.45 13.14
N ASP A 126 -3.05 -10.57 12.49
CA ASP A 126 -3.79 -10.58 11.22
C ASP A 126 -5.27 -10.18 11.41
N VAL A 127 -5.90 -10.64 12.51
CA VAL A 127 -7.27 -10.25 12.87
C VAL A 127 -7.32 -8.75 13.23
N TRP A 128 -6.26 -8.23 13.85
CA TRP A 128 -6.15 -6.81 14.15
C TRP A 128 -5.99 -5.95 12.89
N LEU A 129 -5.33 -6.44 11.83
CA LEU A 129 -5.23 -5.71 10.56
C LEU A 129 -6.61 -5.44 9.95
N ASP A 130 -7.45 -6.48 9.88
CA ASP A 130 -8.82 -6.36 9.38
C ASP A 130 -9.69 -5.49 10.31
N ALA A 131 -9.58 -5.70 11.63
CA ALA A 131 -10.30 -4.88 12.60
C ALA A 131 -9.92 -3.39 12.51
N ILE A 132 -8.64 -3.04 12.34
CA ILE A 132 -8.23 -1.63 12.21
C ILE A 132 -8.76 -1.01 10.91
N ALA A 133 -8.77 -1.76 9.80
CA ALA A 133 -9.37 -1.30 8.56
C ALA A 133 -10.87 -1.02 8.71
N GLN A 134 -11.61 -1.95 9.33
CA GLN A 134 -13.04 -1.76 9.64
C GLN A 134 -13.27 -0.59 10.59
N LEU A 135 -12.44 -0.42 11.63
CA LEU A 135 -12.55 0.69 12.56
C LEU A 135 -12.40 2.03 11.84
N GLU A 136 -11.44 2.14 10.93
CA GLU A 136 -11.19 3.36 10.17
C GLU A 136 -12.34 3.72 9.21
N GLU A 137 -12.91 2.71 8.54
CA GLU A 137 -14.11 2.87 7.72
C GLU A 137 -15.29 3.38 8.58
N LYS A 138 -15.52 2.77 9.76
CA LYS A 138 -16.59 3.19 10.69
C LYS A 138 -16.37 4.59 11.26
N ILE A 139 -15.13 4.96 11.61
CA ILE A 139 -14.81 6.33 12.06
C ILE A 139 -15.17 7.34 10.97
N THR A 140 -14.78 7.05 9.72
CA THR A 140 -15.04 7.93 8.58
C THR A 140 -16.54 8.04 8.29
N ALA A 141 -17.25 6.90 8.29
CA ALA A 141 -18.69 6.84 8.06
C ALA A 141 -19.49 7.62 9.11
N VAL A 142 -19.18 7.45 10.41
CA VAL A 142 -19.87 8.16 11.50
C VAL A 142 -19.55 9.65 11.48
N THR A 143 -18.30 10.03 11.19
CA THR A 143 -17.91 11.45 11.08
C THR A 143 -18.65 12.15 9.93
N SER A 144 -18.80 11.48 8.78
CA SER A 144 -19.51 12.03 7.61
C SER A 144 -21.03 12.20 7.84
N ARG A 145 -21.62 11.44 8.77
CA ARG A 145 -23.07 11.37 9.02
C ARG A 145 -23.48 11.92 10.39
N SER A 146 -22.76 12.92 10.89
CA SER A 146 -22.99 13.54 12.20
C SER A 146 -24.41 14.07 12.46
N LYS A 147 -25.20 14.31 11.41
CA LYS A 147 -26.61 14.75 11.51
C LYS A 147 -27.59 13.64 11.96
N VAL A 148 -27.18 12.38 11.87
CA VAL A 148 -28.03 11.23 12.23
C VAL A 148 -27.89 10.95 13.73
N ARG A 149 -29.01 10.94 14.47
CA ARG A 149 -28.99 10.67 15.92
C ARG A 149 -28.29 9.36 16.29
N ALA A 150 -28.55 8.28 15.53
CA ALA A 150 -27.89 6.99 15.74
C ALA A 150 -26.35 7.06 15.55
N ALA A 151 -25.86 7.88 14.61
CA ALA A 151 -24.43 8.09 14.42
C ALA A 151 -23.81 8.84 15.62
N HIS A 152 -24.51 9.83 16.16
CA HIS A 152 -24.08 10.55 17.36
C HIS A 152 -24.07 9.65 18.61
N GLU A 153 -25.06 8.77 18.78
CA GLU A 153 -25.08 7.80 19.88
C GLU A 153 -23.93 6.78 19.76
N MET A 154 -23.57 6.38 18.54
CA MET A 154 -22.45 5.46 18.28
C MET A 154 -21.07 6.11 18.43
N GLN A 155 -20.97 7.44 18.33
CA GLN A 155 -19.70 8.18 18.39
C GLN A 155 -18.92 7.89 19.68
N GLY A 156 -19.60 7.81 20.82
CA GLY A 156 -18.95 7.49 22.10
C GLY A 156 -18.32 6.09 22.13
N ALA A 157 -18.99 5.10 21.55
CA ALA A 157 -18.48 3.73 21.48
C ALA A 157 -17.28 3.63 20.53
N ILE A 158 -17.35 4.26 19.36
CA ILE A 158 -16.26 4.30 18.38
C ILE A 158 -15.04 5.03 18.94
N GLU A 159 -15.24 6.15 19.64
CA GLU A 159 -14.12 6.87 20.28
C GLU A 159 -13.46 6.02 21.37
N GLY A 160 -14.25 5.25 22.14
CA GLY A 160 -13.71 4.28 23.09
C GLY A 160 -12.83 3.21 22.43
N LEU A 161 -13.29 2.65 21.30
CA LEU A 161 -12.51 1.68 20.50
C LEU A 161 -11.27 2.30 19.88
N ARG A 162 -11.37 3.54 19.39
CA ARG A 162 -10.24 4.33 18.87
C ARG A 162 -9.19 4.53 19.96
N ILE A 163 -9.56 5.00 21.14
CA ILE A 163 -8.63 5.19 22.26
C ILE A 163 -7.97 3.86 22.63
N LYS A 164 -8.74 2.76 22.69
CA LYS A 164 -8.19 1.42 22.95
C LYS A 164 -7.15 1.04 21.89
N ALA A 165 -7.46 1.16 20.60
CA ALA A 165 -6.51 0.89 19.52
C ALA A 165 -5.24 1.77 19.62
N LEU A 166 -5.40 3.07 19.88
CA LEU A 166 -4.30 4.02 20.06
C LEU A 166 -3.40 3.71 21.26
N THR A 167 -3.91 3.03 22.29
CA THR A 167 -3.10 2.58 23.43
C THR A 167 -2.35 1.27 23.17
N GLN A 168 -2.91 0.37 22.36
CA GLN A 168 -2.37 -0.97 22.13
C GLN A 168 -1.39 -1.04 20.94
N LEU A 169 -1.62 -0.27 19.87
CA LEU A 169 -0.78 -0.33 18.66
C LEU A 169 0.66 0.19 18.88
N PRO A 170 0.91 1.34 19.55
CA PRO A 170 2.27 1.83 19.75
C PRO A 170 3.21 0.87 20.51
N PRO A 171 2.84 0.26 21.65
CA PRO A 171 3.73 -0.67 22.34
C PRO A 171 3.98 -1.94 21.52
N PHE A 172 3.02 -2.39 20.69
CA PHE A 172 3.22 -3.49 19.76
C PHE A 172 4.24 -3.14 18.67
N LEU A 173 4.09 -2.01 17.97
CA LEU A 173 5.05 -1.60 16.94
C LEU A 173 6.46 -1.41 17.53
N LEU A 174 6.56 -0.87 18.74
CA LEU A 174 7.84 -0.71 19.43
C LEU A 174 8.44 -2.06 19.88
N SER A 175 7.62 -3.09 20.14
CA SER A 175 8.12 -4.42 20.51
C SER A 175 8.77 -5.12 19.31
N LEU A 176 8.27 -4.90 18.08
CA LEU A 176 8.88 -5.39 16.84
C LEU A 176 10.28 -4.82 16.60
N ILE A 177 10.51 -3.58 17.07
CA ILE A 177 11.78 -2.85 16.89
C ILE A 177 12.77 -3.18 18.03
N LYS A 178 12.30 -3.70 19.17
CA LYS A 178 13.11 -4.00 20.35
C LYS A 178 14.37 -4.84 20.05
N PRO A 179 14.35 -5.87 19.18
CA PRO A 179 15.54 -6.66 18.85
C PRO A 179 16.70 -5.81 18.30
N LEU A 180 16.41 -4.77 17.51
CA LEU A 180 17.42 -3.89 16.91
C LEU A 180 18.18 -3.04 17.94
N ARG A 181 17.59 -2.83 19.12
CA ARG A 181 18.19 -2.01 20.19
C ARG A 181 19.28 -2.77 20.98
N SER A 182 19.29 -4.09 20.92
CA SER A 182 20.30 -4.88 21.62
C SER A 182 21.65 -4.74 20.91
N ALA A 183 22.68 -4.27 21.61
CA ALA A 183 24.01 -4.09 21.02
C ALA A 183 24.66 -5.42 20.58
N SER A 184 24.31 -6.54 21.21
CA SER A 184 24.85 -7.88 20.90
C SER A 184 23.95 -8.71 19.98
N THR A 185 22.62 -8.61 20.15
CA THR A 185 21.61 -9.39 19.38
C THR A 185 21.07 -8.62 18.17
N GLY A 186 21.17 -7.29 18.19
CA GLY A 186 20.67 -6.43 17.13
C GLY A 186 21.47 -6.60 15.86
N LEU A 187 22.80 -6.71 15.94
CA LEU A 187 23.67 -6.84 14.76
C LEU A 187 23.55 -8.21 14.06
N SER A 188 23.12 -9.27 14.75
CA SER A 188 22.78 -10.56 14.13
C SER A 188 21.40 -10.58 13.48
N THR A 189 20.56 -9.58 13.75
CA THR A 189 19.25 -9.44 13.11
C THR A 189 19.44 -8.80 11.73
N ASN A 190 18.99 -9.47 10.68
CA ASN A 190 19.01 -8.88 9.33
C ASN A 190 17.97 -7.75 9.28
N LEU A 191 18.44 -6.50 9.31
CA LEU A 191 17.59 -5.31 9.30
C LEU A 191 16.73 -5.24 8.03
N ALA A 192 17.27 -5.67 6.88
CA ALA A 192 16.55 -5.66 5.61
C ALA A 192 15.34 -6.62 5.68
N VAL A 193 15.55 -7.85 6.15
CA VAL A 193 14.46 -8.83 6.32
C VAL A 193 13.41 -8.34 7.33
N LEU A 194 13.84 -7.68 8.41
CA LEU A 194 12.92 -7.08 9.38
C LEU A 194 12.10 -5.94 8.76
N GLN A 195 12.73 -5.08 7.95
CA GLN A 195 12.05 -3.99 7.24
C GLN A 195 11.06 -4.52 6.20
N THR A 196 11.47 -5.46 5.34
CA THR A 196 10.67 -5.96 4.22
C THR A 196 9.56 -6.90 4.65
N SER A 197 9.86 -7.82 5.57
CA SER A 197 8.95 -8.94 5.87
C SER A 197 8.09 -8.70 7.11
N LEU A 198 8.55 -7.89 8.07
CA LEU A 198 7.83 -7.63 9.31
C LEU A 198 7.21 -6.23 9.35
N LEU A 199 8.01 -5.17 9.16
CA LEU A 199 7.50 -3.80 9.28
C LEU A 199 6.54 -3.44 8.14
N LEU A 200 6.83 -3.88 6.91
CA LEU A 200 5.96 -3.61 5.76
C LEU A 200 4.57 -4.25 5.93
N LYS A 201 4.51 -5.46 6.50
CA LYS A 201 3.24 -6.16 6.78
C LYS A 201 2.33 -5.35 7.71
N TYR A 202 2.91 -4.63 8.67
CA TYR A 202 2.18 -3.82 9.66
C TYR A 202 2.09 -2.33 9.31
N GLN A 203 2.38 -1.97 8.05
CA GLN A 203 2.20 -0.60 7.54
C GLN A 203 0.79 -0.04 7.79
N PRO A 204 -0.31 -0.82 7.68
CA PRO A 204 -1.66 -0.30 7.97
C PRO A 204 -1.84 0.20 9.41
N PHE A 205 -1.16 -0.41 10.39
CA PHE A 205 -1.20 0.04 11.78
C PHE A 205 -0.55 1.41 11.95
N TYR A 206 0.58 1.65 11.29
CA TYR A 206 1.23 2.96 11.32
C TYR A 206 0.41 4.01 10.57
N ALA A 207 -0.18 3.65 9.41
CA ALA A 207 -1.06 4.54 8.66
C ALA A 207 -2.28 5.00 9.50
N PHE A 208 -2.92 4.07 10.21
CA PHE A 208 -3.99 4.38 11.16
C PHE A 208 -3.52 5.32 12.28
N LEU A 209 -2.36 5.06 12.88
CA LEU A 209 -1.78 5.93 13.92
C LEU A 209 -1.51 7.34 13.39
N TYR A 210 -0.97 7.47 12.17
CA TYR A 210 -0.66 8.76 11.58
C TYR A 210 -1.92 9.61 11.36
N ARG A 211 -3.00 9.00 10.84
CA ARG A 211 -4.28 9.69 10.58
C ARG A 211 -5.03 10.04 11.87
N GLN A 212 -5.07 9.13 12.84
CA GLN A 212 -5.86 9.32 14.06
C GLN A 212 -5.12 10.10 15.15
N SER A 213 -3.79 9.95 15.26
CA SER A 213 -2.97 10.62 16.27
C SER A 213 -1.51 10.78 15.83
N PRO A 214 -1.16 11.87 15.13
CA PRO A 214 0.20 12.09 14.62
C PRO A 214 1.26 12.14 15.73
N ARG A 215 0.87 12.52 16.95
CA ARG A 215 1.76 12.52 18.13
C ARG A 215 2.25 11.11 18.49
N LEU A 216 1.37 10.12 18.43
CA LEU A 216 1.71 8.74 18.78
C LEU A 216 2.50 8.07 17.65
N ALA A 217 2.17 8.38 16.39
CA ALA A 217 2.92 7.94 15.22
C ALA A 217 4.38 8.42 15.28
N LYS A 218 4.60 9.72 15.56
CA LYS A 218 5.94 10.31 15.70
C LYS A 218 6.77 9.68 16.82
N ARG A 219 6.13 9.18 17.88
CA ARG A 219 6.82 8.46 18.96
C ARG A 219 7.30 7.08 18.51
N VAL A 220 6.50 6.36 17.72
CA VAL A 220 6.90 5.08 17.13
C VAL A 220 8.02 5.28 16.12
N GLU A 221 7.89 6.28 15.26
CA GLU A 221 8.91 6.70 14.28
C GLU A 221 10.24 7.03 14.95
N ARG A 222 10.25 7.89 15.98
CA ARG A 222 11.46 8.17 16.78
C ARG A 222 12.04 6.91 17.42
N GLY A 223 11.18 6.01 17.89
CA GLY A 223 11.60 4.72 18.43
C GLY A 223 12.32 3.86 17.39
N TYR A 224 11.84 3.88 16.16
CA TYR A 224 12.46 3.22 15.01
C TYR A 224 13.78 3.88 14.61
N VAL A 225 13.78 5.20 14.41
CA VAL A 225 14.97 5.99 14.02
C VAL A 225 16.11 5.78 15.03
N ASN A 226 15.82 5.85 16.32
CA ASN A 226 16.83 5.61 17.36
C ASN A 226 17.37 4.17 17.34
N ALA A 227 16.52 3.18 17.06
CA ALA A 227 16.95 1.79 16.98
C ALA A 227 17.78 1.51 15.71
N ALA A 228 17.37 2.06 14.57
CA ALA A 228 18.11 1.98 13.31
C ALA A 228 19.45 2.70 13.42
N ARG A 229 19.48 3.91 14.01
CA ARG A 229 20.72 4.65 14.29
C ARG A 229 21.66 3.80 15.13
N ALA A 230 21.20 3.27 16.26
CA ALA A 230 22.02 2.43 17.14
C ALA A 230 22.54 1.17 16.43
N TYR A 231 21.74 0.56 15.55
CA TYR A 231 22.14 -0.59 14.73
C TYR A 231 23.30 -0.24 13.79
N TYR A 232 23.16 0.80 12.97
CA TYR A 232 24.20 1.22 12.03
C TYR A 232 25.44 1.75 12.74
N GLU A 233 25.26 2.54 13.80
CA GLU A 233 26.35 3.08 14.62
C GLU A 233 27.18 1.96 15.25
N THR A 234 26.53 0.95 15.84
CA THR A 234 27.21 -0.19 16.46
C THR A 234 27.90 -1.05 15.41
N GLY A 235 27.23 -1.35 14.29
CA GLY A 235 27.78 -2.13 13.18
C GLY A 235 29.01 -1.46 12.59
N MET A 236 28.91 -0.17 12.26
CA MET A 236 29.98 0.59 11.62
C MET A 236 31.15 0.85 12.57
N ARG A 237 30.88 1.14 13.86
CA ARG A 237 31.94 1.25 14.88
C ARG A 237 32.70 -0.06 15.06
N ARG A 238 32.00 -1.20 15.12
CA ARG A 238 32.63 -2.53 15.23
C ARG A 238 33.46 -2.83 13.98
N TYR A 239 32.92 -2.51 12.80
CA TYR A 239 33.62 -2.70 11.53
C TYR A 239 34.87 -1.84 11.40
N ALA A 240 34.80 -0.54 11.73
CA ALA A 240 35.95 0.35 11.73
C ALA A 240 37.05 -0.10 12.70
N ARG A 241 36.69 -0.62 13.87
CA ARG A 241 37.66 -1.21 14.82
C ARG A 241 38.33 -2.46 14.27
N ALA A 242 37.55 -3.36 13.65
CA ALA A 242 38.05 -4.57 13.01
C ALA A 242 39.03 -4.25 11.87
N LEU A 243 38.69 -3.29 11.00
CA LEU A 243 39.58 -2.82 9.94
C LEU A 243 40.82 -2.11 10.51
N GLY A 244 40.67 -1.34 11.59
CA GLY A 244 41.81 -0.72 12.29
C GLY A 244 42.79 -1.75 12.85
N GLN A 245 42.29 -2.87 13.39
CA GLN A 245 43.11 -3.99 13.82
C GLN A 245 43.87 -4.61 12.64
N ILE A 246 43.20 -4.89 11.52
CA ILE A 246 43.85 -5.41 10.31
C ILE A 246 44.94 -4.43 9.83
N LYS A 247 44.62 -3.14 9.73
CA LYS A 247 45.58 -2.09 9.34
C LYS A 247 46.81 -2.09 10.24
N SER A 248 46.65 -2.25 11.56
CA SER A 248 47.77 -2.29 12.50
C SER A 248 48.69 -3.51 12.33
N ARG A 249 48.17 -4.61 11.75
CA ARG A 249 48.94 -5.83 11.47
C ARG A 249 49.74 -5.73 10.16
N THR A 250 49.25 -4.96 9.19
CA THR A 250 49.93 -4.72 7.90
C THR A 250 50.61 -3.35 7.87
N VAL A 251 51.82 -3.28 8.42
CA VAL A 251 52.67 -2.07 8.30
C VAL A 251 53.38 -2.10 6.95
N GLU A 252 52.85 -1.37 5.97
CA GLU A 252 53.56 -1.12 4.71
C GLU A 252 54.51 0.07 4.87
N LYS A 253 55.78 -0.11 4.50
CA LYS A 253 56.76 0.98 4.40
C LYS A 253 56.59 1.66 3.04
N SER A 254 56.40 2.98 3.03
CA SER A 254 56.28 3.78 1.81
C SER A 254 57.67 4.02 1.20
N ASP A 255 58.14 3.08 0.38
CA ASP A 255 59.39 3.22 -0.34
C ASP A 255 59.15 3.94 -1.69
N LEU A 256 59.94 4.99 -1.97
CA LEU A 256 59.91 5.67 -3.26
C LEU A 256 60.58 4.78 -4.32
N ILE A 257 59.97 4.72 -5.51
CA ILE A 257 60.42 3.89 -6.65
C ILE A 257 61.90 4.11 -7.00
N GLY A 258 62.41 5.35 -6.91
CA GLY A 258 63.81 5.67 -7.22
C GLY A 258 64.82 5.39 -6.10
N ILE A 259 64.39 4.94 -4.91
CA ILE A 259 65.30 4.62 -3.82
C ILE A 259 65.62 3.12 -3.83
N VAL A 260 66.78 2.75 -4.38
CA VAL A 260 67.30 1.37 -4.41
C VAL A 260 67.85 0.90 -3.04
N SER A 261 67.68 1.70 -1.98
CA SER A 261 68.22 1.43 -0.64
C SER A 261 67.36 0.53 0.23
N SER A 262 66.15 0.16 -0.19
CA SER A 262 65.32 -0.78 0.57
C SER A 262 65.86 -2.20 0.44
N GLU A 263 65.94 -2.93 1.55
CA GLU A 263 66.32 -4.36 1.58
C GLU A 263 65.47 -5.19 0.59
N ALA A 264 64.23 -4.77 0.31
CA ALA A 264 63.36 -5.36 -0.69
C ALA A 264 63.79 -5.07 -2.14
N ALA A 265 64.26 -3.85 -2.43
CA ALA A 265 64.82 -3.50 -3.73
C ALA A 265 66.15 -4.22 -3.97
N GLN A 266 66.99 -4.36 -2.93
CA GLN A 266 68.19 -5.20 -2.97
C GLN A 266 67.85 -6.70 -3.10
N ALA A 267 66.78 -7.19 -2.49
CA ALA A 267 66.32 -8.59 -2.61
C ALA A 267 65.82 -8.94 -4.02
N VAL A 268 65.09 -8.02 -4.67
CA VAL A 268 64.64 -8.13 -6.07
C VAL A 268 65.83 -8.02 -7.03
N LEU A 269 66.78 -7.12 -6.77
CA LEU A 269 68.01 -6.97 -7.57
C LEU A 269 68.97 -8.17 -7.38
N SER A 270 69.00 -8.79 -6.20
CA SER A 270 69.80 -9.98 -5.88
C SER A 270 69.13 -11.32 -6.23
N LYS A 271 67.94 -11.30 -6.86
CA LYS A 271 67.17 -12.51 -7.26
C LYS A 271 66.91 -13.49 -6.12
N THR A 272 66.68 -13.02 -4.90
CA THR A 272 66.22 -13.92 -3.83
C THR A 272 64.74 -14.27 -4.05
N PRO A 273 64.37 -15.56 -4.11
CA PRO A 273 63.04 -16.00 -4.56
C PRO A 273 61.89 -15.56 -3.63
N THR A 274 62.19 -15.13 -2.40
CA THR A 274 61.23 -14.67 -1.40
C THR A 274 60.80 -13.22 -1.63
N GLY A 275 61.72 -12.30 -1.96
CA GLY A 275 61.40 -10.88 -2.20
C GLY A 275 60.61 -10.65 -3.49
N VAL A 276 60.92 -11.41 -4.54
CA VAL A 276 60.18 -11.39 -5.81
C VAL A 276 58.78 -11.97 -5.64
N LYS A 277 58.61 -13.09 -4.91
CA LYS A 277 57.27 -13.65 -4.60
C LYS A 277 56.39 -12.65 -3.86
N GLN A 278 56.90 -11.97 -2.84
CA GLN A 278 56.12 -10.97 -2.10
C GLN A 278 55.73 -9.77 -2.96
N ALA A 279 56.59 -9.32 -3.88
CA ALA A 279 56.25 -8.27 -4.84
C ALA A 279 55.18 -8.70 -5.86
N TYR A 280 55.28 -9.92 -6.40
CA TYR A 280 54.27 -10.50 -7.30
C TYR A 280 52.94 -10.79 -6.58
N GLU A 281 52.97 -11.23 -5.31
CA GLU A 281 51.77 -11.40 -4.49
C GLU A 281 51.07 -10.06 -4.22
N ARG A 282 51.80 -8.95 -4.09
CA ARG A 282 51.22 -7.59 -3.97
C ARG A 282 50.53 -7.12 -5.25
N LEU A 283 51.05 -7.49 -6.41
CA LEU A 283 50.46 -7.16 -7.71
C LEU A 283 49.20 -7.98 -8.01
N ARG A 284 48.99 -9.11 -7.32
CA ARG A 284 47.78 -9.94 -7.44
C ARG A 284 46.49 -9.18 -7.07
N TYR A 285 46.60 -8.06 -6.37
CA TYR A 285 45.48 -7.22 -5.96
C TYR A 285 45.35 -5.91 -6.77
N ALA A 286 46.20 -5.72 -7.79
CA ALA A 286 46.17 -4.53 -8.66
C ALA A 286 45.01 -4.60 -9.68
N GLU A 287 44.70 -5.81 -10.15
CA GLU A 287 43.52 -6.11 -10.94
C GLU A 287 42.39 -6.53 -9.99
N MET A 288 41.50 -5.59 -9.65
CA MET A 288 40.19 -5.96 -9.14
C MET A 288 39.38 -6.49 -10.33
N ASP A 289 39.57 -7.77 -10.68
CA ASP A 289 38.86 -8.39 -11.79
C ASP A 289 37.34 -8.20 -11.63
N MET A 290 36.78 -7.46 -12.58
CA MET A 290 35.44 -6.88 -12.65
C MET A 290 34.31 -7.92 -12.90
N GLU A 291 34.52 -9.19 -12.55
CA GLU A 291 33.54 -10.27 -12.74
C GLU A 291 33.38 -11.20 -11.52
N GLY A 292 34.26 -11.10 -10.52
CA GLY A 292 34.15 -11.81 -9.25
C GLY A 292 33.70 -10.87 -8.14
N GLU A 293 32.58 -11.18 -7.48
CA GLU A 293 32.09 -10.45 -6.30
C GLU A 293 33.23 -10.24 -5.29
N VAL A 294 33.67 -8.98 -5.14
CA VAL A 294 34.69 -8.58 -4.17
C VAL A 294 34.18 -8.92 -2.77
N GLY A 295 34.74 -9.97 -2.17
CA GLY A 295 34.35 -10.45 -0.85
C GLY A 295 34.45 -9.34 0.18
N VAL A 296 33.32 -8.87 0.69
CA VAL A 296 33.27 -7.90 1.79
C VAL A 296 33.90 -8.55 3.01
N VAL A 297 34.93 -7.92 3.58
CA VAL A 297 35.52 -8.38 4.85
C VAL A 297 34.42 -8.32 5.90
N LEU A 298 34.00 -9.47 6.43
CA LEU A 298 33.01 -9.50 7.50
C LEU A 298 33.71 -9.25 8.84
N ALA A 299 33.05 -8.52 9.74
CA ALA A 299 33.66 -8.07 11.00
C ALA A 299 34.19 -9.22 11.89
N TYR A 300 33.64 -10.44 11.78
CA TYR A 300 34.15 -11.61 12.51
C TYR A 300 35.42 -12.22 11.90
N MET A 301 35.67 -12.00 10.60
CA MET A 301 36.88 -12.48 9.92
C MET A 301 38.13 -11.73 10.38
N ALA A 302 37.96 -10.51 10.89
CA ALA A 302 39.05 -9.69 11.43
C ALA A 302 39.54 -10.12 12.83
N ASP A 303 38.72 -10.88 13.57
CA ASP A 303 39.07 -11.38 14.90
C ASP A 303 40.06 -12.56 14.83
N ASP A 304 40.21 -13.20 13.66
CA ASP A 304 41.13 -14.31 13.46
C ASP A 304 42.59 -13.81 13.40
N LYS A 305 43.50 -14.45 14.15
CA LYS A 305 44.90 -14.00 14.29
C LYS A 305 45.72 -14.31 13.03
N ASP A 306 45.29 -15.29 12.25
CA ASP A 306 45.93 -15.73 11.01
C ASP A 306 45.32 -15.10 9.75
N TYR A 307 44.45 -14.09 9.90
CA TYR A 307 43.80 -13.42 8.77
C TYR A 307 44.82 -12.62 7.94
N GLN A 308 45.16 -13.15 6.77
CA GLN A 308 45.79 -12.43 5.66
C GLN A 308 44.71 -12.18 4.60
N ALA A 309 44.63 -10.94 4.09
CA ALA A 309 43.70 -10.61 3.02
C ALA A 309 44.03 -11.41 1.75
N ALA A 310 43.34 -12.52 1.54
CA ALA A 310 43.39 -13.30 0.32
C ALA A 310 41.93 -13.65 -0.08
N PRO A 311 41.55 -13.54 -1.37
CA PRO A 311 40.22 -13.90 -1.80
C PRO A 311 40.11 -15.43 -1.73
N ARG A 312 39.33 -15.92 -0.76
CA ARG A 312 38.85 -17.30 -0.77
C ARG A 312 37.40 -17.28 -1.21
N GLU A 313 37.19 -17.87 -2.38
CA GLU A 313 35.89 -18.22 -2.94
C GLU A 313 35.03 -18.92 -1.88
N ALA A 314 33.85 -18.40 -1.62
CA ALA A 314 32.80 -19.10 -0.89
C ALA A 314 31.43 -18.69 -1.45
N PRO A 315 30.44 -19.60 -1.41
CA PRO A 315 29.44 -19.73 -2.45
C PRO A 315 28.26 -18.77 -2.27
N ARG A 316 27.68 -18.40 -3.42
CA ARG A 316 26.35 -17.78 -3.54
C ARG A 316 25.32 -18.55 -2.69
N THR A 317 24.78 -17.90 -1.65
CA THR A 317 23.40 -18.17 -1.24
C THR A 317 22.49 -17.32 -2.10
N ARG A 318 21.92 -17.99 -3.10
CA ARG A 318 20.79 -17.53 -3.90
C ARG A 318 19.65 -17.10 -2.99
N GLU A 319 19.40 -15.80 -2.90
CA GLU A 319 18.08 -15.27 -2.51
C GLU A 319 17.59 -14.39 -3.66
N GLY A 320 16.34 -14.65 -4.05
CA GLY A 320 15.75 -14.17 -5.29
C GLY A 320 15.56 -12.67 -5.32
N THR A 321 15.73 -12.14 -6.52
CA THR A 321 15.03 -10.93 -6.98
C THR A 321 13.55 -10.99 -6.66
N PRO A 322 12.96 -9.86 -6.25
CA PRO A 322 11.73 -9.39 -6.83
C PRO A 322 12.05 -8.13 -7.63
N THR A 323 12.41 -8.35 -8.90
CA THR A 323 12.08 -7.40 -9.96
C THR A 323 10.56 -7.43 -10.12
N ASP A 324 9.95 -6.26 -10.00
CA ASP A 324 8.57 -5.86 -10.36
C ASP A 324 7.80 -5.30 -9.17
N ALA A 325 7.96 -3.99 -8.93
CA ALA A 325 6.92 -3.10 -8.42
C ALA A 325 7.36 -1.62 -8.36
N MET A 326 8.22 -1.12 -9.25
CA MET A 326 8.45 0.34 -9.37
C MET A 326 8.73 0.72 -10.83
N SER A 327 7.82 0.36 -11.73
CA SER A 327 7.75 0.96 -13.05
C SER A 327 6.30 1.01 -13.50
N GLU A 328 5.55 1.95 -12.96
CA GLU A 328 4.44 2.61 -13.63
C GLU A 328 3.99 3.79 -12.77
N VAL A 329 4.24 5.01 -13.25
CA VAL A 329 3.25 6.10 -13.46
C VAL A 329 4.07 7.29 -13.99
N GLY A 330 4.27 7.28 -15.31
CA GLY A 330 4.52 8.49 -16.06
C GLY A 330 3.18 9.20 -16.23
N GLY A 331 3.01 10.35 -15.57
CA GLY A 331 1.87 11.23 -15.81
C GLY A 331 1.25 11.81 -14.55
N SER A 332 1.83 12.90 -14.03
CA SER A 332 1.16 14.20 -13.91
C SER A 332 2.00 15.13 -13.03
N ARG A 333 2.11 16.39 -13.46
CA ARG A 333 2.87 17.45 -12.80
C ARG A 333 2.12 17.96 -11.56
N VAL A 334 2.90 18.36 -10.55
CA VAL A 334 2.58 19.31 -9.46
C VAL A 334 1.77 18.77 -8.26
N ALA A 335 2.43 17.99 -7.41
CA ALA A 335 2.31 17.86 -5.94
C ALA A 335 3.22 16.67 -5.59
N GLU A 336 4.32 16.73 -4.83
CA GLU A 336 4.46 17.12 -3.43
C GLU A 336 5.95 16.85 -3.10
N ASN A 337 6.77 17.89 -2.88
CA ASN A 337 8.21 17.73 -2.59
C ASN A 337 8.51 17.46 -1.09
N ASP A 338 7.48 17.32 -0.25
CA ASP A 338 7.61 17.14 1.20
C ASP A 338 7.99 15.72 1.66
N PRO A 339 7.38 14.63 1.16
CA PRO A 339 7.68 13.28 1.68
C PRO A 339 9.11 12.82 1.36
N MET A 340 9.66 13.25 0.22
CA MET A 340 11.05 12.94 -0.16
C MET A 340 12.06 13.66 0.74
N LYS A 341 11.78 14.93 1.10
CA LYS A 341 12.62 15.70 2.02
C LYS A 341 12.57 15.16 3.44
N GLU A 342 11.40 14.70 3.89
CA GLU A 342 11.27 14.06 5.20
C GLU A 342 12.01 12.73 5.24
N ALA A 343 11.93 11.93 4.17
CA ALA A 343 12.72 10.69 4.04
C ALA A 343 14.23 10.96 4.04
N GLU A 344 14.69 11.99 3.31
CA GLU A 344 16.09 12.43 3.30
C GLU A 344 16.55 12.88 4.70
N ARG A 345 15.73 13.66 5.40
CA ARG A 345 16.01 14.07 6.79
C ARG A 345 16.14 12.87 7.72
N LEU A 346 15.22 11.90 7.64
CA LEU A 346 15.27 10.68 8.45
C LEU A 346 16.49 9.83 8.11
N TRP A 347 16.88 9.78 6.83
CA TRP A 347 18.10 9.12 6.40
C TRP A 347 19.33 9.73 7.09
N HIS A 348 19.47 11.07 7.06
CA HIS A 348 20.55 11.77 7.75
C HIS A 348 20.54 11.51 9.26
N GLU A 349 19.35 11.58 9.88
CA GLU A 349 19.21 11.30 11.30
C GLU A 349 19.67 9.88 11.68
N VAL A 350 19.47 8.89 10.81
CA VAL A 350 19.88 7.50 11.06
C VAL A 350 21.36 7.26 10.70
N LEU A 351 21.81 7.75 9.54
CA LEU A 351 23.10 7.37 8.95
C LEU A 351 24.26 8.28 9.33
N ASP A 352 24.06 9.59 9.53
CA ASP A 352 25.16 10.53 9.79
C ASP A 352 26.06 10.09 10.97
N PRO A 353 25.52 9.64 12.13
CA PRO A 353 26.37 9.17 13.23
C PRO A 353 27.21 7.94 12.89
N ALA A 354 26.72 7.07 11.99
CA ALA A 354 27.47 5.92 11.51
C ALA A 354 28.54 6.35 10.48
N LEU A 355 28.21 7.31 9.62
CA LEU A 355 29.14 7.89 8.64
C LEU A 355 30.25 8.71 9.30
N ASP A 356 30.02 9.30 10.48
CA ASP A 356 31.07 9.95 11.27
C ASP A 356 32.18 8.96 11.67
N TYR A 357 31.81 7.73 12.04
CA TYR A 357 32.79 6.67 12.30
C TYR A 357 33.57 6.26 11.04
N CYS A 358 32.89 6.17 9.89
CA CYS A 358 33.57 5.97 8.61
C CYS A 358 34.53 7.11 8.29
N SER A 359 34.10 8.35 8.51
CA SER A 359 34.88 9.54 8.22
C SER A 359 36.14 9.60 9.07
N ALA A 360 36.03 9.28 10.36
CA ALA A 360 37.18 9.15 11.25
C ALA A 360 38.13 8.03 10.79
N PHE A 361 37.59 6.88 10.38
CA PHE A 361 38.40 5.79 9.84
C PHE A 361 39.12 6.19 8.54
N PHE A 362 38.42 6.77 7.57
CA PHE A 362 39.02 7.24 6.32
C PHE A 362 40.08 8.31 6.55
N THR A 363 39.83 9.24 7.47
CA THR A 363 40.83 10.24 7.89
C THR A 363 42.09 9.55 8.43
N SER A 364 41.92 8.54 9.29
CA SER A 364 43.05 7.76 9.83
C SER A 364 43.74 6.89 8.78
N ALA A 365 43.04 6.50 7.71
CA ALA A 365 43.58 5.70 6.61
C ALA A 365 44.43 6.55 5.66
N ILE A 366 44.03 7.80 5.43
CA ILE A 366 44.68 8.74 4.51
C ILE A 366 45.77 9.57 5.23
N ASN A 367 45.71 9.71 6.56
CA ASN A 367 46.70 10.46 7.34
C ASN A 367 47.37 9.57 8.39
N PRO A 368 48.70 9.33 8.30
CA PRO A 368 49.64 9.77 7.25
C PRO A 368 49.33 9.15 5.87
N PRO A 369 49.78 9.78 4.76
CA PRO A 369 49.50 9.29 3.40
C PRO A 369 49.99 7.84 3.25
N PRO A 370 49.10 6.91 2.84
CA PRO A 370 49.50 5.54 2.56
C PRO A 370 50.31 5.48 1.27
N PRO A 371 51.02 4.36 1.00
CA PRO A 371 51.69 4.17 -0.27
C PRO A 371 50.74 4.32 -1.46
N ALA A 372 51.30 4.75 -2.59
CA ALA A 372 50.59 5.04 -3.83
C ALA A 372 49.58 3.97 -4.28
N VAL A 373 49.98 2.69 -4.26
CA VAL A 373 49.15 1.57 -4.74
C VAL A 373 47.92 1.34 -3.84
N PRO A 374 48.05 1.17 -2.51
CA PRO A 374 46.92 1.15 -1.58
C PRO A 374 45.99 2.37 -1.67
N LEU A 375 46.54 3.55 -1.94
CA LEU A 375 45.73 4.75 -2.12
C LEU A 375 44.89 4.68 -3.39
N LEU A 376 45.47 4.19 -4.49
CA LEU A 376 44.76 3.99 -5.75
C LEU A 376 43.67 2.90 -5.60
N THR A 377 43.94 1.80 -4.90
CA THR A 377 42.93 0.76 -4.65
C THR A 377 41.77 1.30 -3.80
N LEU A 378 42.05 2.14 -2.80
CA LEU A 378 41.00 2.81 -2.02
C LEU A 378 40.14 3.74 -2.89
N ILE A 379 40.74 4.50 -3.81
CA ILE A 379 40.02 5.35 -4.76
C ILE A 379 39.12 4.50 -5.68
N ARG A 380 39.64 3.39 -6.21
CA ARG A 380 38.87 2.47 -7.09
C ARG A 380 37.73 1.77 -6.35
N LEU A 381 37.96 1.37 -5.10
CA LEU A 381 36.92 0.82 -4.24
C LEU A 381 35.82 1.85 -3.98
N ASN A 382 36.20 3.12 -3.73
CA ASN A 382 35.24 4.19 -3.55
C ASN A 382 34.40 4.46 -4.81
N ASP A 383 35.01 4.39 -6.00
CA ASP A 383 34.28 4.48 -7.28
C ASP A 383 33.25 3.35 -7.43
N HIS A 384 33.62 2.11 -7.06
CA HIS A 384 32.68 0.99 -7.05
C HIS A 384 31.55 1.18 -6.03
N LEU A 385 31.83 1.73 -4.85
CA LEU A 385 30.80 2.07 -3.87
C LEU A 385 29.84 3.15 -4.39
N ILE A 386 30.33 4.15 -5.14
CA ILE A 386 29.50 5.16 -5.79
C ILE A 386 28.57 4.50 -6.82
N MET A 387 29.08 3.62 -7.68
CA MET A 387 28.26 2.89 -8.67
C MET A 387 27.21 1.99 -7.99
N THR A 388 27.57 1.37 -6.86
CA THR A 388 26.64 0.55 -6.07
C THR A 388 25.58 1.40 -5.38
N ALA A 389 25.93 2.58 -4.88
CA ALA A 389 24.98 3.51 -4.29
C ALA A 389 24.00 4.06 -5.34
N ASP A 390 24.48 4.32 -6.55
CA ASP A 390 23.67 4.79 -7.68
C ASP A 390 22.68 3.71 -8.15
N SER A 391 23.13 2.47 -8.35
CA SER A 391 22.23 1.36 -8.74
C SER A 391 21.16 1.03 -7.68
N ARG A 392 21.41 1.37 -6.41
CA ARG A 392 20.46 1.20 -5.30
C ARG A 392 19.63 2.45 -5.00
N GLY A 393 19.84 3.56 -5.73
CA GLY A 393 19.12 4.81 -5.53
C GLY A 393 19.41 5.54 -4.21
N ALA A 394 20.57 5.28 -3.58
CA ALA A 394 20.97 5.89 -2.31
C ALA A 394 21.62 7.27 -2.51
N LEU A 395 20.85 8.25 -3.00
CA LEU A 395 21.34 9.57 -3.41
C LEU A 395 22.19 10.30 -2.35
N PRO A 396 21.80 10.37 -1.05
CA PRO A 396 22.60 11.09 -0.05
C PRO A 396 23.99 10.46 0.19
N LEU A 397 24.11 9.14 0.03
CA LEU A 397 25.38 8.43 0.19
C LEU A 397 26.36 8.75 -0.94
N ILE A 398 25.86 9.01 -2.16
CA ILE A 398 26.68 9.35 -3.32
C ILE A 398 27.46 10.64 -3.06
N ALA A 399 26.79 11.68 -2.56
CA ALA A 399 27.42 12.96 -2.23
C ALA A 399 28.54 12.80 -1.19
N TYR A 400 28.29 11.98 -0.15
CA TYR A 400 29.29 11.65 0.87
C TYR A 400 30.54 10.96 0.27
N LEU A 401 30.35 9.93 -0.57
CA LEU A 401 31.45 9.18 -1.19
C LEU A 401 32.21 10.02 -2.23
N GLN A 402 31.52 10.90 -2.96
CA GLN A 402 32.13 11.87 -3.86
C GLN A 402 33.04 12.85 -3.11
N GLY A 403 32.62 13.31 -1.92
CA GLY A 403 33.47 14.15 -1.06
C GLY A 403 34.79 13.46 -0.71
N TRP A 404 34.76 12.19 -0.33
CA TRP A 404 35.96 11.40 -0.07
C TRP A 404 36.83 11.19 -1.31
N LYS A 405 36.23 10.97 -2.49
CA LYS A 405 36.96 10.90 -3.76
C LYS A 405 37.75 12.19 -4.01
N LEU A 406 37.11 13.35 -3.86
CA LEU A 406 37.75 14.66 -4.05
C LEU A 406 38.87 14.92 -3.03
N ALA A 407 38.79 14.35 -1.83
CA ALA A 407 39.85 14.44 -0.83
C ALA A 407 41.05 13.52 -1.12
N MET A 408 40.83 12.32 -1.67
CA MET A 408 41.90 11.34 -1.94
C MET A 408 42.75 11.67 -3.17
N TRP A 409 42.16 12.22 -4.23
CA TRP A 409 42.88 12.51 -5.49
C TRP A 409 44.08 13.47 -5.35
N PRO A 410 43.98 14.59 -4.62
CA PRO A 410 45.11 15.48 -4.39
C PRO A 410 46.26 14.79 -3.62
N VAL A 411 45.92 13.94 -2.65
CA VAL A 411 46.91 13.16 -1.89
C VAL A 411 47.63 12.19 -2.82
N TYR A 412 46.89 11.46 -3.66
CA TYR A 412 47.46 10.54 -4.64
C TYR A 412 48.36 11.26 -5.65
N ARG A 413 47.93 12.42 -6.16
CA ARG A 413 48.75 13.24 -7.06
C ARG A 413 50.08 13.61 -6.41
N LYS A 414 50.05 14.08 -5.16
CA LYS A 414 51.27 14.45 -4.43
C LYS A 414 52.24 13.28 -4.26
N GLU A 415 51.74 12.08 -3.94
CA GLU A 415 52.57 10.87 -3.85
C GLU A 415 53.14 10.46 -5.21
N MET A 416 52.36 10.54 -6.29
CA MET A 416 52.85 10.31 -7.65
C MET A 416 53.92 11.31 -8.07
N ASP A 417 53.72 12.60 -7.79
CA ASP A 417 54.70 13.64 -8.08
C ASP A 417 56.02 13.38 -7.33
N ALA A 418 55.95 12.90 -6.08
CA ALA A 418 57.13 12.50 -5.30
C ALA A 418 57.85 11.28 -5.92
N HIS A 419 57.12 10.31 -6.45
CA HIS A 419 57.71 9.19 -7.19
C HIS A 419 58.37 9.64 -8.50
N VAL A 420 57.72 10.53 -9.27
CA VAL A 420 58.28 11.11 -10.50
C VAL A 420 59.56 11.88 -10.21
N GLU A 421 59.58 12.68 -9.15
CA GLU A 421 60.77 13.43 -8.75
C GLU A 421 61.90 12.51 -8.28
N SER A 422 61.57 11.44 -7.54
CA SER A 422 62.55 10.42 -7.16
C SER A 422 63.19 9.73 -8.38
N LEU A 423 62.43 9.52 -9.44
CA LEU A 423 62.93 8.97 -10.70
C LEU A 423 63.80 9.96 -11.47
N ARG A 424 63.42 11.25 -11.50
CA ARG A 424 64.24 12.31 -12.10
C ARG A 424 65.59 12.42 -11.41
N VAL A 425 65.60 12.45 -10.08
CA VAL A 425 66.85 12.50 -9.31
C VAL A 425 67.73 11.27 -9.59
N LEU A 426 67.16 10.08 -9.71
CA LEU A 426 67.90 8.87 -10.09
C LEU A 426 68.48 8.98 -11.52
N ALA A 427 67.71 9.53 -12.46
CA ALA A 427 68.17 9.75 -13.84
C ALA A 427 69.31 10.79 -13.88
N ASP A 428 69.17 11.92 -13.19
CA ASP A 428 70.19 12.97 -13.10
C ASP A 428 71.48 12.45 -12.44
N GLN A 429 71.36 11.58 -11.42
CA GLN A 429 72.50 10.90 -10.80
C GLN A 429 73.18 9.90 -11.74
N ALA A 430 72.44 9.28 -12.66
CA ALA A 430 73.00 8.40 -13.68
C ALA A 430 73.74 9.19 -14.79
N GLU A 431 73.27 10.39 -15.12
CA GLU A 431 73.87 11.26 -16.15
C GLU A 431 75.05 12.12 -15.62
N GLY A 432 75.04 12.48 -14.32
CA GLY A 432 76.06 13.28 -13.65
C GLY A 432 77.31 12.51 -13.17
N LYS A 433 78.12 11.97 -14.08
CA LYS A 433 79.56 11.60 -13.94
C LYS A 433 80.05 10.87 -12.65
N GLY A 434 80.54 9.64 -12.81
CA GLY A 434 81.83 9.23 -12.21
C GLY A 434 81.86 8.20 -11.06
N PHE A 435 81.15 7.07 -11.16
CA PHE A 435 81.44 5.88 -10.33
C PHE A 435 81.83 4.67 -11.20
N ILE A 436 83.01 4.74 -11.83
CA ILE A 436 83.77 3.54 -12.19
C ILE A 436 84.34 3.01 -10.87
N GLY A 437 83.64 2.08 -10.21
CA GLY A 437 84.17 1.50 -8.98
C GLY A 437 83.39 0.37 -8.33
N LEU A 438 82.08 0.50 -8.06
CA LEU A 438 81.42 -0.45 -7.14
C LEU A 438 80.06 -1.02 -7.54
N VAL A 439 79.45 -0.60 -8.66
CA VAL A 439 78.23 -1.26 -9.15
C VAL A 439 78.36 -1.60 -10.63
N LYS A 440 79.17 -2.62 -10.90
CA LYS A 440 79.18 -3.28 -12.22
C LYS A 440 77.89 -4.10 -12.33
N GLY A 441 76.79 -3.51 -12.83
CA GLY A 441 75.60 -4.32 -13.09
C GLY A 441 74.27 -3.68 -13.42
N VAL A 442 74.09 -2.36 -13.43
CA VAL A 442 72.79 -1.78 -13.83
C VAL A 442 72.85 -1.37 -15.30
N LYS A 443 72.75 -2.37 -16.20
CA LYS A 443 72.50 -2.15 -17.64
C LYS A 443 71.15 -1.44 -17.81
N ASP A 444 71.02 -0.62 -18.85
CA ASP A 444 69.79 0.05 -19.34
C ASP A 444 68.49 -0.77 -19.26
N GLY A 445 68.59 -2.10 -19.27
CA GLY A 445 67.47 -3.00 -19.05
C GLY A 445 66.87 -2.98 -17.63
N ALA A 446 67.48 -2.34 -16.64
CA ALA A 446 66.87 -2.14 -15.31
C ALA A 446 65.95 -0.90 -15.31
N ILE A 447 66.36 0.17 -16.01
CA ILE A 447 65.57 1.41 -16.17
C ILE A 447 64.38 1.13 -17.09
N GLY A 448 64.58 0.38 -18.19
CA GLY A 448 63.48 -0.07 -19.06
C GLY A 448 62.49 -1.04 -18.39
N ARG A 449 62.87 -1.68 -17.28
CA ARG A 449 61.97 -2.54 -16.48
C ARG A 449 61.28 -1.80 -15.35
N LEU A 450 61.80 -0.65 -14.90
CA LEU A 450 61.11 0.25 -13.97
C LEU A 450 60.03 1.08 -14.68
N CYS A 451 60.20 1.42 -15.97
CA CYS A 451 59.21 2.18 -16.74
C CYS A 451 58.00 1.38 -17.23
N LEU A 452 57.90 0.08 -16.89
CA LEU A 452 56.73 -0.78 -17.13
C LEU A 452 55.94 -1.07 -15.83
N PHE A 453 56.21 -0.32 -14.75
CA PHE A 453 55.45 -0.33 -13.49
C PHE A 453 54.45 0.81 -13.41
#